data_AF-A0A660SKN1-F1
#
_entry.id   AF-A0A660SKN1-F1
#
_cell.length_a   1.000
_cell.length_b   1.000
_cell.length_c   1.000
_cell.angle_alpha   90.00
_cell.angle_beta   90.00
_cell.angle_gamma   90.00
#
_symmetry.space_group_name_H-M   'P 1'
#
loop_
_entity.id
_entity.type
_entity.pdbx_description
1 polymer ?
#
loop_
_entity_poly.entity_id
_entity_poly.type
_entity_poly.pdbx_seq_one_letter_code
_entity_poly.pdbx_strand_id
1 'polypeptide(L)' 'KIPYLVARLAHKKRVPVVAIVGSVGKIGPELDRLFDGIFSIVPGPIGLEEAMAKAEDYLRFTIRQVLKIFRKGGSCG' A
#
# COMPACT_ATOMS: atom_id res chain seq x y z
N LYS A 1 12.60 6.81 3.97
CA LYS A 1 12.81 8.25 3.62
C LYS A 1 12.05 8.66 2.35
N ILE A 2 12.14 7.91 1.25
CA ILE A 2 11.42 8.26 -0.01
C ILE A 2 9.89 8.19 0.12
N PRO A 3 9.28 7.14 0.74
CA PRO A 3 7.82 7.06 0.82
C PRO A 3 7.18 8.23 1.58
N TYR A 4 7.86 8.74 2.61
CA TYR A 4 7.43 9.90 3.39
C TYR A 4 7.32 11.18 2.56
N LEU A 5 8.33 11.45 1.72
CA LEU A 5 8.37 12.65 0.90
C LEU A 5 7.26 12.64 -0.15
N VAL A 6 7.04 11.48 -0.77
CA VAL A 6 5.96 11.29 -1.74
C VAL A 6 4.59 11.44 -1.07
N ALA A 7 4.37 10.79 0.08
CA ALA A 7 3.11 10.87 0.82
C ALA A 7 2.82 12.30 1.28
N ARG A 8 3.80 13.00 1.86
CA ARG A 8 3.66 14.39 2.29
C ARG A 8 3.35 15.34 1.13
N LEU A 9 3.94 15.13 -0.04
CA LEU A 9 3.67 15.95 -1.22
C LEU A 9 2.27 15.69 -1.78
N ALA A 10 1.83 14.43 -1.84
CA ALA A 10 0.52 14.07 -2.35
C ALA A 10 -0.63 14.48 -1.40
N HIS A 11 -0.41 14.38 -0.08
CA HIS A 11 -1.33 14.90 0.93
C HIS A 11 -1.58 16.41 0.78
N LYS A 12 -0.53 17.20 0.50
CA LYS A 12 -0.68 18.64 0.19
C LYS A 12 -1.57 18.91 -1.03
N LYS A 13 -1.61 17.97 -1.98
CA LYS A 13 -2.43 18.05 -3.20
C LYS A 13 -3.81 17.39 -3.03
N ARG A 14 -4.17 16.93 -1.81
CA ARG A 14 -5.40 16.17 -1.51
C ARG A 14 -5.59 14.94 -2.40
N VAL A 15 -4.50 14.31 -2.83
CA VAL A 15 -4.52 13.07 -3.59
C VAL A 15 -4.41 11.91 -2.61
N PRO A 16 -5.30 10.90 -2.66
CA PRO A 16 -5.20 9.75 -1.78
C PRO A 16 -3.91 8.95 -2.05
N VAL A 17 -3.21 8.57 -0.98
CA VAL A 17 -1.93 7.87 -1.04
C VAL A 17 -2.04 6.55 -0.30
N VAL A 18 -1.78 5.45 -1.01
CA VAL A 18 -1.75 4.11 -0.44
C VAL A 18 -0.33 3.55 -0.53
N ALA A 19 0.20 3.06 0.59
CA ALA A 19 1.48 2.38 0.63
C ALA A 19 1.31 0.88 0.40
N ILE A 20 2.09 0.32 -0.52
CA ILE A 20 2.14 -1.12 -0.80
C ILE A 20 3.55 -1.61 -0.47
N VAL A 21 3.68 -2.51 0.52
CA VAL A 21 4.95 -2.94 1.09
C VAL A 21 5.04 -4.46 1.17
N GLY A 22 6.26 -5.02 1.14
CA GLY A 22 6.50 -6.46 1.35
C GLY A 22 6.29 -6.92 2.80
N SER A 23 6.49 -6.01 3.76
CA SER A 23 6.25 -6.26 5.17
C SER A 23 5.86 -4.95 5.85
N VAL A 24 4.81 -5.01 6.66
CA VAL A 24 4.41 -3.90 7.52
C VAL A 24 5.24 -4.01 8.80
N GLY A 25 6.44 -3.44 8.77
CA GLY A 25 7.25 -3.27 9.98
C GLY A 25 6.63 -2.25 10.94
N LYS A 26 7.37 -1.82 11.97
CA LYS A 26 6.91 -0.72 12.83
C LYS A 26 6.85 0.57 12.04
N ILE A 27 5.64 0.99 11.69
CA ILE A 27 5.37 2.28 11.06
C ILE A 27 5.15 3.29 12.19
N GLY A 28 5.93 4.38 12.16
CA GLY A 28 5.76 5.45 13.15
C GLY A 28 4.41 6.16 12.97
N PRO A 29 3.82 6.70 14.05
CA PRO A 29 2.48 7.30 14.02
C PRO A 29 2.37 8.52 13.09
N GLU A 30 3.48 9.20 12.78
CA GLU A 30 3.50 10.29 11.79
C GLU A 30 3.32 9.75 10.36
N LEU A 31 3.90 8.58 10.06
CA LEU A 31 3.86 7.98 8.74
C LEU A 31 2.49 7.36 8.46
N ASP A 32 1.88 6.76 9.49
CA ASP A 32 0.53 6.19 9.44
C ASP A 32 -0.52 7.24 9.04
N ARG A 33 -0.39 8.48 9.56
CA ARG A 33 -1.31 9.58 9.25
C ARG A 33 -1.17 10.16 7.84
N LEU A 34 -0.07 9.87 7.15
CA LEU A 34 0.19 10.40 5.80
C LEU A 34 -0.32 9.48 4.69
N PHE A 35 -0.70 8.24 5.02
CA PHE A 35 -1.23 7.28 4.08
C PHE A 35 -2.70 7.01 4.40
N ASP A 36 -3.56 6.98 3.38
CA ASP A 36 -4.96 6.59 3.52
C ASP A 36 -5.11 5.07 3.73
N GLY A 37 -4.04 4.31 3.46
CA GLY A 37 -3.97 2.89 3.74
C GLY A 37 -2.57 2.32 3.51
N ILE A 38 -2.24 1.28 4.25
CA ILE A 38 -0.96 0.58 4.14
C ILE A 38 -1.24 -0.91 4.01
N PHE A 39 -0.75 -1.52 2.93
CA PHE A 39 -1.04 -2.90 2.58
C PHE A 39 0.24 -3.72 2.44
N SER A 40 0.27 -4.89 3.09
CA SER A 40 1.26 -5.92 2.82
C SER A 40 0.90 -6.66 1.52
N ILE A 41 1.86 -6.90 0.64
CA ILE A 41 1.66 -7.81 -0.50
C ILE A 41 1.83 -9.28 -0.10
N VAL A 42 2.57 -9.54 0.97
CA VAL A 42 2.83 -10.90 1.42
C VAL A 42 1.58 -11.45 2.16
N PRO A 43 1.03 -12.61 1.75
CA PRO A 43 -0.25 -13.12 2.27
C PRO A 43 -0.18 -13.73 3.68
N GLY A 44 1.02 -13.85 4.25
CA GLY A 44 1.26 -14.45 5.57
C GLY A 44 2.74 -14.76 5.80
N PRO A 45 3.10 -15.44 6.89
CA PRO A 45 4.49 -15.88 7.11
C PRO A 45 4.87 -16.93 6.05
N ILE A 46 5.70 -16.52 5.09
CA ILE A 46 6.27 -17.37 4.03
C ILE A 46 7.79 -17.20 4.01
N GLY A 47 8.50 -18.12 3.35
CA GLY A 47 9.95 -18.01 3.16
C GLY A 47 10.30 -16.75 2.36
N LEU A 48 11.45 -16.13 2.63
CA LEU A 48 11.88 -14.92 1.94
C LEU A 48 12.07 -15.17 0.44
N GLU A 49 12.63 -16.31 0.08
CA GLU A 49 12.85 -16.74 -1.30
C GLU A 49 11.51 -16.89 -2.03
N GLU A 50 10.50 -17.46 -1.37
CA GLU A 50 9.15 -17.57 -1.91
C GLU A 50 8.47 -16.19 -2.04
N ALA A 51 8.63 -15.32 -1.04
CA ALA A 51 8.11 -13.96 -1.06
C ALA A 51 8.70 -13.15 -2.22
N MET A 52 10.00 -13.29 -2.48
CA MET A 52 10.70 -12.64 -3.58
C MET A 52 10.31 -13.24 -4.93
N ALA A 53 10.23 -14.57 -5.04
CA ALA A 53 9.86 -15.24 -6.28
C ALA A 53 8.42 -14.91 -6.73
N LYS A 54 7.50 -14.75 -5.78
CA LYS A 54 6.09 -14.43 -6.05
C LYS A 54 5.74 -12.95 -5.87
N ALA A 55 6.73 -12.09 -5.67
CA ALA A 55 6.51 -10.67 -5.36
C ALA A 55 5.67 -9.96 -6.43
N GLU A 56 5.93 -10.25 -7.71
CA GLU A 56 5.17 -9.65 -8.82
C GLU A 56 3.70 -10.09 -8.82
N ASP A 57 3.44 -11.38 -8.62
CA ASP A 57 2.08 -11.92 -8.56
C ASP A 57 1.29 -11.34 -7.39
N TYR A 58 1.92 -11.27 -6.22
CA TYR A 58 1.34 -10.67 -5.03
C TYR A 58 1.07 -9.19 -5.21
N LEU A 59 2.01 -8.44 -5.81
CA LEU A 59 1.81 -7.03 -6.11
C LEU A 59 0.63 -6.81 -7.06
N ARG A 60 0.57 -7.58 -8.16
CA ARG A 60 -0.53 -7.53 -9.13
C ARG A 60 -1.87 -7.87 -8.48
N PHE A 61 -1.90 -8.88 -7.61
CA PHE A 61 -3.09 -9.27 -6.88
C PHE A 61 -3.57 -8.15 -5.94
N THR A 62 -2.69 -7.62 -5.10
CA THR A 62 -3.01 -6.57 -4.12
C THR A 62 -3.48 -5.29 -4.80
N ILE A 63 -2.78 -4.82 -5.85
CA ILE A 63 -3.21 -3.64 -6.62
C ILE A 63 -4.60 -3.84 -7.22
N ARG A 64 -4.90 -5.03 -7.76
CA ARG A 64 -6.22 -5.34 -8.31
C ARG A 64 -7.33 -5.24 -7.26
N GLN A 65 -7.08 -5.68 -6.02
CA GLN A 65 -8.07 -5.55 -4.94
C GLN A 65 -8.24 -4.09 -4.51
N VAL A 66 -7.14 -3.36 -4.35
CA VAL A 66 -7.17 -1.93 -3.99
C VAL A 66 -7.96 -1.14 -5.04
N LEU A 67 -7.67 -1.33 -6.34
CA LEU A 67 -8.40 -0.66 -7.42
C LEU A 67 -9.89 -1.01 -7.47
N LYS A 68 -10.28 -2.26 -7.15
CA LYS A 68 -11.69 -2.65 -7.05
C LYS A 68 -12.41 -1.87 -5.95
N ILE A 69 -11.76 -1.64 -4.81
CA ILE A 69 -12.30 -0.83 -3.71
C ILE A 69 -12.45 0.62 -4.15
N PHE A 70 -11.42 1.22 -4.74
CA PHE A 70 -11.49 2.60 -5.24
C PHE A 70 -12.57 2.81 -6.31
N ARG A 71 -12.73 1.86 -7.25
CA ARG A 71 -13.82 1.92 -8.25
C ARG A 71 -15.21 1.82 -7.65
N LYS A 72 -15.39 0.98 -6.62
CA LYS A 72 -16.68 0.85 -5.93
C LYS A 72 -16.98 2.03 -4.99
N GLY A 73 -15.95 2.62 -4.39
CA GLY A 73 -16.07 3.81 -3.54
C GLY A 73 -16.51 5.05 -4.30
N GLY A 74 -16.18 5.15 -5.59
CA GLY A 74 -16.61 6.26 -6.47
C GLY A 74 -18.03 6.13 -7.04
N SER A 75 -18.72 5.01 -6.82
CA SER A 75 -20.09 4.78 -7.33
C SER A 75 -21.21 5.05 -6.30
N CYS A 76 -20.87 5.52 -5.09
CA CYS A 76 -21.82 6.17 -4.20
C CYS A 76 -21.69 7.68 -4.40
N GLY A 77 -22.25 8.19 -5.49
CA GLY A 77 -22.38 9.60 -5.81
C GLY A 77 -23.63 9.81 -6.62
#